data_AF-A0A8T3SIJ1-F1
#
_entry.id   AF-A0A8T3SIJ1-F1
#
_cell.length_a   1.000
_cell.length_b   1.000
_cell.length_c   1.000
_cell.angle_alpha   90.00
_cell.angle_beta   90.00
_cell.angle_gamma   90.00
#
_symmetry.space_group_name_H-M   'P 1'
#
loop_
_entity.id
_entity.type
_entity.pdbx_description
1 polymer ?
#
loop_
_entity_poly.entity_id
_entity_poly.type
_entity_poly.pdbx_seq_one_letter_code
_entity_poly.pdbx_strand_id
1 'polypeptide(L)'
;MIVEAAAANGYWSAWASVPMPWTRADASNAPEHWRTVGRRRSPLTGNARLAATPAHALLNYLYAILEAEARLACLAAGLDPGLGVLHADQKSRDSLTLNVMEAIRPDVDAYILELLRRSVFRADDFYETRQGVCRVLPPLTHRLAETAPHWARLLAPIVERVAQAFADGPGSRVGQLPTMLTQANRSAGRDPFRTRPNVQWGAGTRAWHNRSVGIAASGLLRAVHGAIAAGLKSDSRQVSLA
;
A
#
# COMPACT_ATOMS: atom_id res chain seq x y z
N MET A 1 18.93 13.38 13.19
CA MET A 1 19.05 11.93 12.87
C MET A 1 20.48 11.35 13.06
N ILE A 2 21.36 11.90 13.91
CA ILE A 2 22.70 11.28 14.13
C ILE A 2 22.60 10.01 14.98
N VAL A 3 21.79 10.04 16.05
CA VAL A 3 21.58 8.89 16.95
C VAL A 3 20.95 7.71 16.21
N GLU A 4 19.94 7.97 15.37
CA GLU A 4 19.29 6.96 14.54
C GLU A 4 20.28 6.30 13.56
N ALA A 5 21.11 7.10 12.88
CA ALA A 5 22.12 6.57 11.97
C ALA A 5 23.16 5.69 12.68
N ALA A 6 23.57 6.06 13.90
CA ALA A 6 24.49 5.26 14.71
C ALA A 6 23.86 3.93 15.16
N ALA A 7 22.62 3.97 15.65
CA ALA A 7 21.86 2.78 16.03
C ALA A 7 21.65 1.83 14.85
N ALA A 8 21.28 2.38 13.68
CA ALA A 8 21.11 1.61 12.45
C ALA A 8 22.42 0.91 12.03
N ASN A 9 23.57 1.57 12.14
CA ASN A 9 24.85 0.93 11.83
C ASN A 9 25.12 -0.28 12.74
N GLY A 10 24.93 -0.15 14.05
CA GLY A 10 25.10 -1.27 14.98
C GLY A 10 24.14 -2.43 14.67
N TYR A 11 22.87 -2.11 14.43
CA TYR A 11 21.83 -3.07 14.07
C TYR A 11 22.17 -3.87 12.81
N TRP A 12 22.49 -3.19 11.70
CA TRP A 12 22.80 -3.84 10.44
C TRP A 12 24.16 -4.54 10.44
N SER A 13 25.09 -4.12 11.28
CA SER A 13 26.34 -4.85 11.51
C SER A 13 26.10 -6.22 12.13
N ALA A 14 25.09 -6.38 12.99
CA ALA A 14 24.74 -7.67 13.57
C ALA A 14 24.19 -8.68 12.54
N TRP A 15 23.60 -8.19 11.45
CA TRP A 15 23.06 -9.02 10.37
C TRP A 15 24.13 -9.50 9.39
N ALA A 16 25.28 -8.81 9.32
CA ALA A 16 26.20 -8.94 8.20
C ALA A 16 26.73 -10.37 7.99
N SER A 17 26.86 -11.15 9.07
CA SER A 17 27.35 -12.53 9.05
C SER A 17 26.25 -13.58 8.93
N VAL A 18 24.96 -13.19 8.92
CA VAL A 18 23.85 -14.14 8.79
C VAL A 18 23.96 -14.83 7.43
N PRO A 19 24.01 -16.17 7.39
CA PRO A 19 24.17 -16.91 6.14
C PRO A 19 22.88 -16.88 5.33
N MET A 20 23.04 -16.85 4.01
CA MET A 20 21.95 -17.02 3.07
C MET A 20 21.74 -18.52 2.78
N PRO A 21 20.56 -19.09 3.03
CA PRO A 21 20.34 -20.51 2.83
C PRO A 21 20.13 -20.82 1.35
N TRP A 22 21.01 -21.64 0.77
CA TRP A 22 20.94 -22.07 -0.62
C TRP A 22 20.59 -23.54 -0.74
N THR A 23 20.01 -23.93 -1.88
CA THR A 23 19.91 -25.36 -2.21
C THR A 23 21.31 -25.97 -2.30
N ARG A 24 21.43 -27.28 -2.05
CA ARG A 24 22.73 -27.97 -2.16
C ARG A 24 23.38 -27.81 -3.53
N ALA A 25 22.56 -27.75 -4.59
CA ALA A 25 23.04 -27.59 -5.96
C ALA A 25 23.57 -26.16 -6.22
N ASP A 26 22.96 -25.16 -5.61
CA ASP A 26 23.30 -23.75 -5.85
C ASP A 26 24.33 -23.20 -4.87
N ALA A 27 24.56 -23.86 -3.73
CA ALA A 27 25.45 -23.36 -2.68
C ALA A 27 26.89 -23.10 -3.17
N SER A 28 27.41 -23.92 -4.09
CA SER A 28 28.73 -23.72 -4.69
C SER A 28 28.75 -22.64 -5.78
N ASN A 29 27.62 -22.45 -6.47
CA ASN A 29 27.49 -21.57 -7.63
C ASN A 29 27.05 -20.15 -7.25
N ALA A 30 26.48 -19.98 -6.05
CA ALA A 30 26.10 -18.67 -5.54
C ALA A 30 27.33 -17.75 -5.44
N PRO A 31 27.26 -16.52 -5.99
CA PRO A 31 28.33 -15.53 -5.86
C PRO A 31 28.76 -15.38 -4.39
N GLU A 32 30.06 -15.18 -4.15
CA GLU A 32 30.59 -15.12 -2.79
C GLU A 32 29.88 -14.06 -1.94
N HIS A 33 29.61 -12.89 -2.52
CA HIS A 33 28.94 -11.78 -1.87
C HIS A 33 27.43 -12.03 -1.59
N TRP A 34 26.86 -13.12 -2.12
CA TRP A 34 25.47 -13.54 -1.86
C TRP A 34 25.36 -14.56 -0.71
N ARG A 35 26.48 -15.10 -0.24
CA ARG A 35 26.49 -16.16 0.79
C ARG A 35 26.07 -15.68 2.17
N THR A 36 26.11 -14.37 2.40
CA THR A 36 25.68 -13.72 3.65
C THR A 36 24.81 -12.52 3.34
N VAL A 37 24.10 -12.00 4.35
CA VAL A 37 23.32 -10.77 4.21
C VAL A 37 24.22 -9.58 3.82
N GLY A 38 25.39 -9.47 4.44
CA GLY A 38 26.30 -8.35 4.29
C GLY A 38 25.83 -7.09 5.04
N ARG A 39 26.60 -5.99 4.95
CA ARG A 39 26.21 -4.71 5.55
C ARG A 39 25.09 -4.07 4.74
N ARG A 40 24.16 -3.36 5.40
CA ARG A 40 23.04 -2.60 4.76
C ARG A 40 23.51 -1.33 4.04
N ARG A 41 24.52 -1.47 3.19
CA ARG A 41 25.11 -0.42 2.39
C ARG A 41 25.50 -1.01 1.05
N SER A 42 24.91 -0.48 -0.03
CA SER A 42 25.30 -0.86 -1.37
C SER A 42 26.73 -0.39 -1.65
N PRO A 43 27.64 -1.26 -2.11
CA PRO A 43 28.94 -0.83 -2.65
C PRO A 43 28.79 0.12 -3.84
N LEU A 44 27.65 0.09 -4.54
CA LEU A 44 27.40 0.85 -5.76
C LEU A 44 27.15 2.34 -5.51
N THR A 45 26.45 2.65 -4.42
CA THR A 45 25.96 4.01 -4.14
C THR A 45 26.26 4.49 -2.73
N GLY A 46 26.74 3.61 -1.85
CA GLY A 46 26.86 3.89 -0.43
C GLY A 46 25.51 3.99 0.31
N ASN A 47 24.38 3.70 -0.35
CA ASN A 47 23.03 3.73 0.21
C ASN A 47 22.39 2.33 0.16
N ALA A 48 21.39 2.03 0.99
CA ALA A 48 20.66 0.77 1.04
C ALA A 48 19.69 0.55 -0.15
N ARG A 49 19.36 1.59 -0.93
CA ARG A 49 18.35 1.52 -2.01
C ARG A 49 18.68 0.51 -3.11
N LEU A 50 19.95 0.44 -3.54
CA LEU A 50 20.38 -0.52 -4.57
C LEU A 50 20.93 -1.77 -3.89
N ALA A 51 20.07 -2.78 -3.72
CA ALA A 51 20.46 -4.04 -3.08
C ALA A 51 21.62 -4.70 -3.85
N ALA A 52 22.70 -5.03 -3.13
CA ALA A 52 23.82 -5.79 -3.69
C ALA A 52 23.79 -7.27 -3.28
N THR A 53 22.87 -7.66 -2.39
CA THR A 53 22.73 -9.04 -1.92
C THR A 53 21.26 -9.48 -1.97
N PRO A 54 20.98 -10.80 -2.08
CA PRO A 54 19.63 -11.35 -2.09
C PRO A 54 18.81 -10.93 -0.87
N ALA A 55 19.38 -10.99 0.33
CA ALA A 55 18.71 -10.57 1.57
C ALA A 55 18.30 -9.09 1.54
N HIS A 56 19.15 -8.21 1.01
CA HIS A 56 18.80 -6.80 0.83
C HIS A 56 17.74 -6.58 -0.24
N ALA A 57 17.71 -7.42 -1.29
CA ALA A 57 16.67 -7.37 -2.30
C ALA A 57 15.31 -7.78 -1.71
N LEU A 58 15.27 -8.82 -0.87
CA LEU A 58 14.08 -9.22 -0.11
C LEU A 58 13.59 -8.11 0.82
N LEU A 59 14.49 -7.53 1.61
CA LEU A 59 14.17 -6.39 2.50
C LEU A 59 13.61 -5.20 1.73
N ASN A 60 14.27 -4.80 0.64
CA ASN A 60 13.80 -3.68 -0.17
C ASN A 60 12.43 -3.94 -0.78
N TYR A 61 12.18 -5.19 -1.20
CA TYR A 61 10.88 -5.59 -1.75
C TYR A 61 9.77 -5.52 -0.69
N LEU A 62 9.99 -6.08 0.50
CA LEU A 62 8.99 -6.02 1.59
C LEU A 62 8.80 -4.61 2.14
N TYR A 63 9.86 -3.80 2.23
CA TYR A 63 9.72 -2.39 2.60
C TYR A 63 8.91 -1.60 1.57
N ALA A 64 9.04 -1.91 0.27
CA ALA A 64 8.21 -1.28 -0.75
C ALA A 64 6.72 -1.66 -0.62
N ILE A 65 6.43 -2.93 -0.29
CA ILE A 65 5.06 -3.37 0.04
C ILE A 65 4.56 -2.64 1.29
N LEU A 66 5.36 -2.59 2.36
CA LEU A 66 5.01 -1.90 3.60
C LEU A 66 4.74 -0.41 3.35
N GLU A 67 5.56 0.26 2.54
CA GLU A 67 5.36 1.66 2.17
C GLU A 67 4.04 1.86 1.41
N ALA A 68 3.70 0.96 0.48
CA ALA A 68 2.43 1.01 -0.23
C ALA A 68 1.24 0.86 0.73
N GLU A 69 1.26 -0.12 1.63
CA GLU A 69 0.23 -0.33 2.64
C GLU A 69 0.12 0.84 3.62
N ALA A 70 1.25 1.41 4.04
CA ALA A 70 1.29 2.59 4.91
C ALA A 70 0.66 3.81 4.24
N ARG A 71 0.96 4.04 2.94
CA ARG A 71 0.35 5.11 2.16
C ARG A 71 -1.16 4.92 2.05
N LEU A 72 -1.62 3.71 1.74
CA LEU A 72 -3.04 3.38 1.66
C LEU A 72 -3.74 3.58 3.01
N ALA A 73 -3.11 3.17 4.11
CA ALA A 73 -3.63 3.35 5.46
C ALA A 73 -3.78 4.85 5.81
N CYS A 74 -2.75 5.67 5.51
CA CYS A 74 -2.83 7.12 5.72
C CYS A 74 -4.00 7.74 4.96
N LEU A 75 -4.13 7.44 3.67
CA LEU A 75 -5.23 7.94 2.83
C LEU A 75 -6.60 7.50 3.35
N ALA A 76 -6.73 6.24 3.76
CA ALA A 76 -7.97 5.70 4.31
C ALA A 76 -8.35 6.32 5.67
N ALA A 77 -7.37 6.76 6.45
CA ALA A 77 -7.58 7.50 7.70
C ALA A 77 -7.79 9.01 7.49
N GLY A 78 -7.74 9.51 6.25
CA GLY A 78 -7.88 10.93 5.92
C GLY A 78 -6.62 11.76 6.19
N LEU A 79 -5.47 11.12 6.35
CA LEU A 79 -4.18 11.77 6.53
C LEU A 79 -3.52 12.08 5.19
N ASP A 80 -2.79 13.20 5.13
CA ASP A 80 -1.91 13.51 4.01
C ASP A 80 -0.61 12.68 4.14
N PRO A 81 -0.32 11.74 3.22
CA PRO A 81 0.92 10.97 3.23
C PRO A 81 2.19 11.84 3.18
N GLY A 82 2.10 13.02 2.57
CA GLY A 82 3.22 13.96 2.39
C GLY A 82 3.68 14.65 3.66
N LEU A 83 2.82 14.70 4.69
CA LEU A 83 3.00 15.55 5.87
C LEU A 83 4.27 15.19 6.66
N GLY A 84 5.13 16.18 6.86
CA GLY A 84 6.37 16.06 7.62
C GLY A 84 6.14 16.28 9.09
N VAL A 85 6.43 15.26 9.90
CA VAL A 85 6.44 15.36 11.37
C VAL A 85 7.86 15.13 11.88
N LEU A 86 8.36 13.90 11.79
CA LEU A 86 9.73 13.54 12.16
C LEU A 86 10.70 13.66 10.99
N HIS A 87 10.21 13.28 9.80
CA HIS A 87 10.92 13.50 8.56
C HIS A 87 10.52 14.87 8.00
N ALA A 88 11.51 15.73 7.70
CA ALA A 88 11.25 17.04 7.13
C ALA A 88 10.38 16.96 5.87
N ASP A 89 9.48 17.91 5.67
CA ASP A 89 8.72 18.01 4.43
C ASP A 89 9.67 18.10 3.22
N GLN A 90 9.44 17.25 2.23
CA GLN A 90 10.11 17.33 0.95
C GLN A 90 9.07 17.22 -0.16
N LYS A 91 9.18 18.09 -1.17
CA LYS A 91 8.29 18.03 -2.33
C LYS A 91 8.34 16.61 -2.91
N SER A 92 7.17 16.03 -3.15
CA SER A 92 6.99 14.66 -3.69
C SER A 92 7.51 13.50 -2.82
N ARG A 93 7.64 13.67 -1.50
CA ARG A 93 7.94 12.58 -0.57
C ARG A 93 6.79 12.38 0.40
N ASP A 94 6.36 11.13 0.55
CA ASP A 94 5.36 10.75 1.54
C ASP A 94 6.00 10.65 2.94
N SER A 95 6.33 11.79 3.52
CA SER A 95 7.06 11.86 4.78
C SER A 95 6.30 11.20 5.93
N LEU A 96 4.98 11.37 6.02
CA LEU A 96 4.17 10.73 7.06
C LEU A 96 4.13 9.22 6.87
N THR A 97 4.00 8.75 5.62
CA THR A 97 4.08 7.31 5.29
C THR A 97 5.39 6.71 5.79
N LEU A 98 6.51 7.40 5.55
CA LEU A 98 7.81 6.96 6.06
C LEU A 98 7.84 6.96 7.59
N ASN A 99 7.16 7.90 8.26
CA ASN A 99 7.14 7.94 9.74
C ASN A 99 6.36 6.75 10.32
N VAL A 100 5.18 6.44 9.77
CA VAL A 100 4.34 5.36 10.29
C VAL A 100 4.92 3.98 10.00
N MET A 101 5.61 3.81 8.86
CA MET A 101 6.25 2.53 8.55
C MET A 101 7.44 2.23 9.46
N GLU A 102 8.14 3.24 10.01
CA GLU A 102 9.27 3.01 10.93
C GLU A 102 8.87 2.15 12.13
N ALA A 103 7.63 2.27 12.61
CA ALA A 103 7.13 1.49 13.73
C ALA A 103 6.95 -0.02 13.41
N ILE A 104 6.84 -0.38 12.13
CA ILE A 104 6.61 -1.76 11.64
C ILE A 104 7.86 -2.38 10.99
N ARG A 105 8.90 -1.58 10.72
CA ARG A 105 10.16 -2.09 10.16
C ARG A 105 10.75 -3.25 10.95
N PRO A 106 10.79 -3.24 12.30
CA PRO A 106 11.28 -4.38 13.06
C PRO A 106 10.50 -5.69 12.81
N ASP A 107 9.20 -5.62 12.55
CA ASP A 107 8.38 -6.80 12.23
C ASP A 107 8.73 -7.37 10.86
N VAL A 108 8.95 -6.51 9.85
CA VAL A 108 9.40 -6.93 8.51
C VAL A 108 10.79 -7.56 8.60
N ASP A 109 11.67 -6.97 9.39
CA ASP A 109 13.02 -7.47 9.62
C ASP A 109 13.00 -8.85 10.28
N ALA A 110 12.20 -9.02 11.34
CA ALA A 110 12.00 -10.31 12.00
C ALA A 110 11.44 -11.36 11.03
N TYR A 111 10.50 -10.97 10.16
CA TYR A 111 9.99 -11.85 9.11
C TYR A 111 11.07 -12.29 8.13
N ILE A 112 11.96 -11.39 7.70
CA ILE A 112 13.08 -11.76 6.83
C ILE A 112 14.04 -12.71 7.53
N LEU A 113 14.43 -12.44 8.77
CA LEU A 113 15.31 -13.37 9.52
C LEU A 113 14.67 -14.75 9.65
N GLU A 114 13.37 -14.81 9.90
CA GLU A 114 12.66 -16.08 9.96
C GLU A 114 12.55 -16.77 8.61
N LEU A 115 12.35 -16.00 7.53
CA LEU A 115 12.34 -16.51 6.16
C LEU A 115 13.71 -17.11 5.80
N LEU A 116 14.82 -16.44 6.16
CA LEU A 116 16.18 -16.94 6.01
C LEU A 116 16.48 -18.16 6.90
N ARG A 117 15.75 -18.35 8.00
CA ARG A 117 15.94 -19.52 8.86
C ARG A 117 15.17 -20.74 8.37
N ARG A 118 13.98 -20.54 7.79
CA ARG A 118 13.06 -21.62 7.41
C ARG A 118 13.10 -22.01 5.94
N SER A 119 13.52 -21.09 5.07
CA SER A 119 13.47 -21.29 3.62
C SER A 119 14.82 -21.69 3.07
N VAL A 120 14.80 -22.28 1.88
CA VAL A 120 15.99 -22.56 1.09
C VAL A 120 15.78 -21.92 -0.26
N PHE A 121 16.70 -21.09 -0.70
CA PHE A 121 16.58 -20.33 -1.95
C PHE A 121 17.38 -20.97 -3.07
N ARG A 122 16.93 -20.72 -4.30
CA ARG A 122 17.59 -21.09 -5.54
C ARG A 122 18.27 -19.88 -6.15
N ALA A 123 19.32 -20.10 -6.94
CA ALA A 123 19.96 -19.02 -7.68
C ALA A 123 18.96 -18.25 -8.56
N ASP A 124 18.02 -18.99 -9.19
CA ASP A 124 16.97 -18.45 -10.06
C ASP A 124 15.91 -17.61 -9.34
N ASP A 125 15.87 -17.61 -8.00
CA ASP A 125 14.99 -16.70 -7.24
C ASP A 125 15.47 -15.24 -7.32
N PHE A 126 16.71 -15.02 -7.79
CA PHE A 126 17.36 -13.72 -7.82
C PHE A 126 18.03 -13.44 -9.17
N TYR A 127 18.17 -12.16 -9.48
CA TYR A 127 18.88 -11.70 -10.66
C TYR A 127 19.80 -10.54 -10.32
N GLU A 128 21.08 -10.67 -10.65
CA GLU A 128 22.04 -9.57 -10.58
C GLU A 128 22.09 -8.84 -11.93
N THR A 129 21.83 -7.53 -11.92
CA THR A 129 22.06 -6.73 -13.12
C THR A 129 23.55 -6.56 -13.38
N ARG A 130 23.92 -6.12 -14.59
CA ARG A 130 25.31 -5.79 -14.94
C ARG A 130 25.93 -4.70 -14.05
N GLN A 131 25.10 -3.91 -13.38
CA GLN A 131 25.53 -2.88 -12.43
C GLN A 131 25.65 -3.40 -10.99
N GLY A 132 25.51 -4.72 -10.76
CA GLY A 132 25.60 -5.32 -9.43
C GLY A 132 24.35 -5.17 -8.57
N VAL A 133 23.20 -4.83 -9.18
CA VAL A 133 21.94 -4.68 -8.43
C VAL A 133 21.22 -6.02 -8.39
N CYS A 134 21.05 -6.58 -7.20
CA CYS A 134 20.28 -7.78 -6.97
C CYS A 134 18.78 -7.47 -6.95
N ARG A 135 17.99 -8.27 -7.68
CA ARG A 135 16.53 -8.19 -7.75
C ARG A 135 15.91 -9.54 -7.40
N VAL A 136 14.73 -9.52 -6.79
CA VAL A 136 13.93 -10.72 -6.51
C VAL A 136 13.09 -11.06 -7.75
N LEU A 137 13.03 -12.34 -8.12
CA LEU A 137 12.26 -12.82 -9.27
C LEU A 137 10.97 -13.55 -8.87
N PRO A 138 9.99 -13.67 -9.77
CA PRO A 138 8.87 -14.60 -9.60
C PRO A 138 9.36 -16.06 -9.57
N PRO A 139 8.68 -16.96 -8.84
CA PRO A 139 7.44 -16.74 -8.09
C PRO A 139 7.66 -16.21 -6.66
N LEU A 140 8.91 -15.97 -6.24
CA LEU A 140 9.20 -15.49 -4.90
C LEU A 140 8.59 -14.12 -4.62
N THR A 141 8.60 -13.21 -5.59
CA THR A 141 7.91 -11.91 -5.49
C THR A 141 6.41 -12.07 -5.20
N HIS A 142 5.71 -13.03 -5.82
CA HIS A 142 4.29 -13.26 -5.58
C HIS A 142 4.04 -13.72 -4.13
N ARG A 143 4.83 -14.69 -3.65
CA ARG A 143 4.74 -15.16 -2.26
C ARG A 143 5.02 -14.06 -1.24
N LEU A 144 5.96 -13.15 -1.55
CA LEU A 144 6.21 -11.99 -0.70
C LEU A 144 5.05 -11.00 -0.77
N ALA A 145 4.46 -10.77 -1.94
CA ALA A 145 3.30 -9.87 -2.09
C ALA A 145 2.06 -10.37 -1.33
N GLU A 146 1.88 -11.68 -1.16
CA GLU A 146 0.82 -12.27 -0.32
C GLU A 146 0.88 -11.83 1.14
N THR A 147 2.03 -11.30 1.61
CA THR A 147 2.17 -10.77 2.97
C THR A 147 1.55 -9.38 3.15
N ALA A 148 1.16 -8.68 2.08
CA ALA A 148 0.62 -7.32 2.14
C ALA A 148 -0.53 -7.15 3.16
N PRO A 149 -1.56 -8.03 3.22
CA PRO A 149 -2.63 -7.90 4.21
C PRO A 149 -2.17 -8.09 5.66
N HIS A 150 -1.04 -8.77 5.89
CA HIS A 150 -0.45 -8.85 7.24
C HIS A 150 0.11 -7.49 7.66
N TRP A 151 0.88 -6.83 6.79
CA TRP A 151 1.43 -5.50 7.06
C TRP A 151 0.34 -4.45 7.24
N ALA A 152 -0.70 -4.48 6.40
CA ALA A 152 -1.87 -3.61 6.53
C ALA A 152 -2.51 -3.70 7.92
N ARG A 153 -2.66 -4.92 8.46
CA ARG A 153 -3.23 -5.16 9.80
C ARG A 153 -2.36 -4.60 10.92
N LEU A 154 -1.03 -4.68 10.79
CA LEU A 154 -0.11 -4.12 11.78
C LEU A 154 -0.08 -2.59 11.74
N LEU A 155 -0.15 -2.00 10.54
CA LEU A 155 -0.19 -0.55 10.35
C LEU A 155 -1.50 0.09 10.83
N ALA A 156 -2.63 -0.58 10.63
CA ALA A 156 -3.97 -0.06 10.93
C ALA A 156 -4.10 0.66 12.29
N PRO A 157 -3.77 0.03 13.44
CA PRO A 157 -3.90 0.71 14.74
C PRO A 157 -2.88 1.84 14.94
N ILE A 158 -1.73 1.81 14.27
CA ILE A 158 -0.72 2.87 14.37
C ILE A 158 -1.22 4.12 13.65
N VAL A 159 -1.70 3.95 12.42
CA VAL A 159 -2.19 5.06 11.60
C VAL A 159 -3.43 5.70 12.23
N GLU A 160 -4.36 4.89 12.76
CA GLU A 160 -5.53 5.41 13.47
C GLU A 160 -5.15 6.19 14.73
N ARG A 161 -4.14 5.75 15.48
CA ARG A 161 -3.63 6.53 16.63
C ARG A 161 -2.98 7.84 16.19
N VAL A 162 -2.24 7.85 15.09
CA VAL A 162 -1.66 9.09 14.55
C VAL A 162 -2.76 10.05 14.11
N ALA A 163 -3.79 9.55 13.44
CA ALA A 163 -4.95 10.36 13.06
C ALA A 163 -5.66 10.95 14.27
N GLN A 164 -5.90 10.15 15.30
CA GLN A 164 -6.50 10.64 16.54
C GLN A 164 -5.61 11.67 17.22
N ALA A 165 -4.29 11.46 17.27
CA ALA A 165 -3.36 12.41 17.87
C ALA A 165 -3.38 13.79 17.18
N PHE A 166 -3.58 13.83 15.85
CA PHE A 166 -3.80 15.10 15.14
C PHE A 166 -5.18 15.69 15.42
N ALA A 167 -6.22 14.87 15.52
CA ALA A 167 -7.56 15.31 15.88
C ALA A 167 -7.63 15.88 17.31
N ASP A 168 -6.83 15.38 18.24
CA ASP A 168 -6.76 15.86 19.62
C ASP A 168 -5.92 17.16 19.78
N GLY A 169 -5.43 17.71 18.67
CA GLY A 169 -4.60 18.92 18.66
C GLY A 169 -5.30 20.13 19.30
N PRO A 170 -4.55 21.05 19.96
CA PRO A 170 -5.13 22.24 20.58
C PRO A 170 -5.98 23.06 19.59
N GLY A 171 -7.23 23.36 19.97
CA GLY A 171 -8.17 24.10 19.13
C GLY A 171 -8.89 23.28 18.07
N SER A 172 -8.62 21.96 17.98
CA SER A 172 -9.38 21.07 17.13
C SER A 172 -10.83 20.94 17.60
N ARG A 173 -11.75 20.87 16.63
CA ARG A 173 -13.18 20.56 16.85
C ARG A 173 -13.52 19.13 16.47
N VAL A 174 -12.52 18.37 16.01
CA VAL A 174 -12.68 16.98 15.61
C VAL A 174 -12.68 16.13 16.88
N GLY A 175 -13.78 15.42 17.12
CA GLY A 175 -13.89 14.49 18.25
C GLY A 175 -13.19 13.16 17.95
N GLN A 176 -13.72 12.09 18.52
CA GLN A 176 -13.20 10.74 18.26
C GLN A 176 -13.39 10.37 16.77
N LEU A 177 -12.28 10.05 16.11
CA LEU A 177 -12.29 9.60 14.72
C LEU A 177 -12.77 8.15 14.61
N PRO A 178 -13.47 7.79 13.53
CA PRO A 178 -13.79 6.41 13.24
C PRO A 178 -12.54 5.61 12.89
N THR A 179 -12.48 4.37 13.38
CA THR A 179 -11.39 3.44 13.07
C THR A 179 -11.78 2.57 11.87
N MET A 180 -11.61 3.12 10.66
CA MET A 180 -12.01 2.43 9.42
C MET A 180 -11.03 1.33 9.00
N LEU A 181 -9.82 1.29 9.54
CA LEU A 181 -8.83 0.26 9.21
C LEU A 181 -8.98 -0.94 10.13
N THR A 182 -9.08 -0.72 11.44
CA THR A 182 -9.29 -1.79 12.43
C THR A 182 -10.76 -2.19 12.60
N GLN A 183 -11.68 -1.37 12.09
CA GLN A 183 -13.14 -1.54 12.19
C GLN A 183 -13.71 -1.53 13.62
N ALA A 184 -12.91 -1.21 14.65
CA ALA A 184 -13.30 -1.27 16.07
C ALA A 184 -14.43 -0.30 16.46
N ASN A 185 -14.47 0.89 15.84
CA ASN A 185 -15.43 1.96 16.08
C ASN A 185 -15.95 2.56 14.76
N ARG A 186 -16.32 1.71 13.80
CA ARG A 186 -16.87 2.17 12.50
C ARG A 186 -18.14 3.01 12.63
N SER A 187 -18.89 2.82 13.72
CA SER A 187 -20.17 3.51 13.97
C SER A 187 -19.98 4.98 14.33
N ALA A 188 -18.85 5.38 14.91
CA ALA A 188 -18.56 6.78 15.20
C ALA A 188 -18.48 7.66 13.95
N GLY A 189 -18.18 7.06 12.79
CA GLY A 189 -18.13 7.76 11.50
C GLY A 189 -19.48 7.81 10.78
N ARG A 190 -20.55 7.24 11.35
CA ARG A 190 -21.89 7.37 10.79
C ARG A 190 -22.39 8.77 11.10
N ASP A 191 -22.58 9.56 10.06
CA ASP A 191 -23.18 10.88 10.18
C ASP A 191 -24.55 10.79 10.91
N PRO A 192 -24.75 11.49 12.05
CA PRO A 192 -26.03 11.51 12.74
C PRO A 192 -27.16 12.08 11.86
N PHE A 193 -26.84 12.90 10.86
CA PHE A 193 -27.81 13.48 9.93
C PHE A 193 -28.38 12.49 8.90
N ARG A 194 -27.88 11.24 8.85
CA ARG A 194 -28.46 10.17 8.01
C ARG A 194 -29.60 9.41 8.68
N THR A 195 -30.15 9.92 9.78
CA THR A 195 -31.47 9.49 10.23
C THR A 195 -32.50 9.99 9.23
N ARG A 196 -33.21 9.07 8.56
CA ARG A 196 -34.40 9.44 7.79
C ARG A 196 -35.29 10.27 8.74
N PRO A 197 -35.77 11.46 8.35
CA PRO A 197 -36.73 12.17 9.18
C PRO A 197 -37.87 11.21 9.50
N ASN A 198 -38.20 11.10 10.78
CA ASN A 198 -39.33 10.30 11.23
C ASN A 198 -40.60 11.03 10.77
N VAL A 199 -40.94 10.87 9.49
CA VAL A 199 -42.22 11.35 8.95
C VAL A 199 -43.27 10.43 9.55
N GLN A 200 -43.86 10.86 10.66
CA GLN A 200 -45.12 10.31 11.12
C GLN A 200 -46.16 10.66 10.06
N TRP A 201 -46.45 9.71 9.18
CA TRP A 201 -47.67 9.76 8.38
C TRP A 201 -48.82 9.71 9.36
N GLY A 202 -49.46 10.86 9.61
CA GLY A 202 -50.71 10.93 10.33
C GLY A 202 -51.68 9.91 9.74
N ALA A 203 -52.34 9.13 10.59
CA ALA A 203 -53.34 8.15 10.22
C ALA A 203 -54.51 8.86 9.52
N GLY A 204 -54.41 9.07 8.22
CA GLY A 204 -55.38 9.90 7.50
C GLY A 204 -55.02 10.07 6.04
N THR A 205 -55.03 8.98 5.29
CA THR A 205 -55.50 8.85 3.88
C THR A 205 -54.98 7.56 3.26
N ARG A 206 -55.51 6.41 3.73
CA ARG A 206 -55.59 5.20 2.90
C ARG A 206 -56.77 5.37 1.94
N ALA A 207 -56.58 6.11 0.85
CA ALA A 207 -57.49 6.06 -0.30
C ALA A 207 -56.94 6.93 -1.44
N TRP A 208 -56.04 6.40 -2.27
CA TRP A 208 -56.08 6.73 -3.70
C TRP A 208 -55.96 5.45 -4.51
N HIS A 209 -57.03 5.22 -5.24
CA HIS A 209 -57.35 4.06 -6.04
C HIS A 209 -56.31 3.81 -7.12
N ASN A 210 -56.11 2.50 -7.35
CA ASN A 210 -55.78 1.90 -8.62
C ASN A 210 -56.65 2.50 -9.74
N ARG A 211 -56.08 3.42 -10.51
CA ARG A 211 -56.57 3.77 -11.85
C ARG A 211 -55.43 3.63 -12.82
N SER A 212 -55.50 2.56 -13.58
CA SER A 212 -54.82 2.35 -14.84
C SER A 212 -55.00 3.58 -15.72
N VAL A 213 -53.93 4.34 -15.90
CA VAL A 213 -53.76 5.23 -17.06
C VAL A 213 -52.45 4.79 -17.69
N GLY A 214 -52.56 3.97 -18.74
CA GLY A 214 -51.45 3.62 -19.58
C GLY A 214 -50.90 4.88 -20.25
N ILE A 215 -49.65 5.21 -19.96
CA ILE A 215 -48.85 6.15 -20.74
C ILE A 215 -47.52 5.46 -21.03
N ALA A 216 -47.46 4.95 -22.26
CA ALA A 216 -46.31 4.61 -23.10
C ALA A 216 -44.91 4.64 -22.45
N ALA A 217 -44.51 3.52 -21.84
CA ALA A 217 -43.10 3.15 -21.67
C ALA A 217 -42.57 2.51 -22.97
N SER A 218 -42.45 3.30 -24.04
CA SER A 218 -41.88 2.83 -25.31
C SER A 218 -41.53 4.01 -26.25
N GLY A 219 -40.69 4.93 -25.79
CA GLY A 219 -40.23 6.06 -26.63
C GLY A 219 -38.79 6.52 -26.41
N LEU A 220 -38.24 6.40 -25.19
CA LEU A 220 -36.93 6.98 -24.86
C LEU A 220 -35.73 6.02 -24.95
N LEU A 221 -35.96 4.72 -25.19
CA LEU A 221 -34.91 3.73 -25.41
C LEU A 221 -34.56 3.46 -26.89
N ARG A 222 -35.27 4.10 -27.85
CA ARG A 222 -34.88 4.11 -29.28
C ARG A 222 -34.17 5.39 -29.74
N ALA A 223 -34.22 6.47 -28.96
CA ALA A 223 -33.53 7.72 -29.31
C ALA A 223 -32.03 7.73 -28.97
N VAL A 224 -31.58 6.91 -28.00
CA VAL A 224 -30.15 6.85 -27.63
C VAL A 224 -29.37 5.82 -28.48
N HIS A 225 -30.03 4.77 -29.00
CA HIS A 225 -29.40 3.83 -29.93
C HIS A 225 -29.32 4.33 -31.39
N GLY A 226 -30.10 5.34 -31.79
CA GLY A 226 -30.04 5.94 -33.13
C GLY A 226 -28.91 6.97 -33.30
N ALA A 227 -28.49 7.64 -32.22
CA ALA A 227 -27.45 8.68 -32.27
C ALA A 227 -26.02 8.12 -32.36
N ILE A 228 -25.79 6.86 -31.98
CA ILE A 228 -24.46 6.22 -32.02
C ILE A 228 -24.17 5.61 -33.41
N ALA A 229 -25.19 5.24 -34.18
CA ALA A 229 -25.00 4.68 -35.53
C ALA A 229 -24.77 5.75 -36.64
N ALA A 230 -25.12 7.02 -36.37
CA ALA A 230 -24.89 8.13 -37.32
C ALA A 230 -23.51 8.82 -37.15
N GLY A 231 -22.92 8.77 -35.95
CA GLY A 231 -21.60 9.35 -35.67
C GLY A 231 -20.39 8.53 -36.16
N LEU A 232 -20.60 7.25 -36.50
CA LEU A 232 -19.53 6.36 -36.97
C LEU A 232 -19.46 6.22 -38.51
N LYS A 233 -20.30 6.93 -39.27
CA LYS A 233 -20.28 6.95 -40.74
C LYS A 233 -19.77 8.25 -41.37
N SER A 234 -19.50 9.28 -40.58
CA SER A 234 -18.94 10.55 -41.08
C SER A 234 -17.42 10.65 -41.00
N ASP A 235 -16.73 9.73 -40.34
CA ASP A 235 -15.27 9.80 -40.11
C ASP A 235 -14.44 8.89 -41.01
N SER A 236 -15.07 8.20 -41.97
CA SER A 236 -14.41 7.29 -42.91
C SER A 236 -14.35 7.84 -44.35
N ARG A 237 -14.39 9.18 -44.53
CA ARG A 237 -14.29 9.84 -45.85
C ARG A 237 -13.26 10.97 -45.95
N GLN A 238 -12.29 11.05 -45.03
CA GLN A 238 -11.13 11.93 -45.18
C GLN A 238 -9.80 11.24 -44.85
N VAL A 239 -9.48 10.15 -45.54
CA VAL A 239 -8.08 9.76 -45.81
C VAL A 239 -8.04 9.15 -47.21
N SER A 240 -8.04 10.00 -48.22
CA SER A 240 -7.56 9.67 -49.56
C SER A 240 -7.26 10.98 -50.30
N LEU A 241 -5.99 11.12 -50.72
CA LEU A 241 -5.38 12.12 -51.59
C LEU A 241 -4.55 13.24 -50.92
N ALA A 242 -3.30 13.31 -51.40
CA ALA A 242 -2.18 14.21 -51.15
C ALA A 242 -1.27 13.89 -49.95
#